data_AF-A0A7S1LNP4-F1
#
_entry.id   AF-A0A7S1LNP4-F1
#
_cell.length_a   1.000
_cell.length_b   1.000
_cell.length_c   1.000
_cell.angle_alpha   90.00
_cell.angle_beta   90.00
_cell.angle_gamma   90.00
#
_symmetry.space_group_name_H-M   'P 1'
#
loop_
_entity.id
_entity.type
_entity.pdbx_description
1 polymer ?
#
loop_
_entity_poly.entity_id
_entity_poly.type
_entity_poly.pdbx_seq_one_letter_code
_entity_poly.pdbx_strand_id
1 'polypeptide(L)'
;MRSNPNIKPALLDSILTTFRKVVEALARSNRGHISRCFDCHYDIAFQQAYDAVNFAVKVQGSLLDADWPEELLAMPQGAAVTIQSRTIFKGLRVRAGLHVFDGAFPKLDPLL
;
A
#
# COMPACT_ATOMS: atom_id res chain seq x y z
N MET A 1 -10.62 1.23 7.22
CA MET A 1 -9.93 1.56 8.49
C MET A 1 -10.75 2.66 9.12
N ARG A 2 -11.44 2.42 10.25
CA ARG A 2 -12.31 3.44 10.87
C ARG A 2 -11.43 4.62 11.27
N SER A 3 -11.77 5.83 10.87
CA SER A 3 -11.04 7.06 11.18
C SER A 3 -10.92 7.19 12.70
N ASN A 4 -9.68 7.22 13.20
CA ASN A 4 -9.43 7.62 14.59
C ASN A 4 -9.50 9.15 14.60
N PRO A 5 -10.48 9.77 15.27
CA PRO A 5 -10.80 11.20 15.12
C PRO A 5 -9.70 12.19 15.56
N ASN A 6 -8.54 11.71 16.01
CA ASN A 6 -7.45 12.54 16.57
C ASN A 6 -6.16 12.56 15.73
N ILE A 7 -6.13 12.03 14.50
CA ILE A 7 -4.95 12.17 13.63
C ILE A 7 -4.96 13.55 12.99
N LYS A 8 -3.92 14.35 13.26
CA LYS A 8 -3.74 15.68 12.67
C LYS A 8 -3.74 15.58 11.13
N PRO A 9 -4.46 16.45 10.40
CA PRO A 9 -4.51 16.40 8.93
C PRO A 9 -3.13 16.39 8.27
N ALA A 10 -2.21 17.24 8.72
CA ALA A 10 -0.85 17.29 8.18
C ALA A 10 -0.06 15.98 8.37
N LEU A 11 -0.28 15.27 9.48
CA LEU A 11 0.33 13.96 9.70
C LEU A 11 -0.25 12.93 8.74
N LEU A 12 -1.58 12.92 8.55
CA LEU A 12 -2.23 12.06 7.58
C LEU A 12 -1.71 12.32 6.16
N ASP A 13 -1.58 13.58 5.75
CA ASP A 13 -1.05 13.96 4.44
C ASP A 13 0.38 13.46 4.23
N SER A 14 1.24 13.58 5.25
CA SER A 14 2.61 13.06 5.20
C SER A 14 2.64 11.53 5.03
N ILE A 15 1.85 10.81 5.82
CA ILE A 15 1.73 9.35 5.73
C ILE A 15 1.26 8.93 4.34
N LEU A 16 0.20 9.56 3.83
CA LEU A 16 -0.35 9.25 2.51
C LEU A 16 0.64 9.60 1.39
N THR A 17 1.39 10.69 1.53
CA THR A 17 2.42 11.07 0.55
C THR A 17 3.51 10.00 0.45
N THR A 18 4.03 9.52 1.58
CA THR A 18 5.03 8.44 1.60
C THR A 18 4.46 7.14 1.00
N PHE A 19 3.23 6.77 1.39
CA PHE A 19 2.57 5.58 0.86
C PHE A 19 2.38 5.64 -0.66
N ARG A 20 1.79 6.73 -1.18
CA ARG A 20 1.53 6.91 -2.62
C ARG A 20 2.83 6.89 -3.42
N LYS A 21 3.86 7.59 -2.94
CA LYS A 21 5.19 7.62 -3.58
C LYS A 21 5.73 6.20 -3.78
N VAL A 22 5.69 5.36 -2.74
CA VAL A 22 6.18 3.97 -2.80
C VAL A 22 5.34 3.15 -3.77
N VAL A 23 4.01 3.17 -3.61
CA VAL A 23 3.10 2.36 -4.43
C VAL A 23 3.16 2.72 -5.90
N GLU A 24 3.12 4.00 -6.24
CA GLU A 24 3.11 4.46 -7.63
C GLU A 24 4.45 4.22 -8.33
N ALA A 25 5.57 4.44 -7.63
CA ALA A 25 6.89 4.14 -8.17
C ALA A 25 7.04 2.64 -8.46
N LEU A 26 6.62 1.80 -7.50
CA LEU A 26 6.72 0.35 -7.66
C LEU A 26 5.77 -0.18 -8.73
N ALA A 27 4.53 0.34 -8.82
CA ALA A 27 3.58 -0.05 -9.85
C ALA A 27 4.17 0.19 -11.25
N ARG A 28 4.76 1.37 -11.48
CA ARG A 28 5.44 1.69 -12.75
C ARG A 28 6.62 0.76 -13.02
N SER A 29 7.47 0.53 -12.02
CA SER A 29 8.66 -0.33 -12.17
C SER A 29 8.34 -1.80 -12.44
N ASN A 30 7.16 -2.27 -11.99
CA ASN A 30 6.68 -3.63 -12.14
C ASN A 30 5.64 -3.77 -13.26
N ARG A 31 5.56 -2.83 -14.20
CA ARG A 31 4.64 -2.88 -15.36
C ARG A 31 3.16 -2.99 -14.95
N GLY A 32 2.82 -2.49 -13.77
CA GLY A 32 1.44 -2.41 -13.28
C GLY A 32 0.75 -1.16 -13.83
N HIS A 33 -0.52 -1.31 -14.20
CA HIS A 33 -1.40 -0.22 -14.57
C HIS A 33 -2.38 0.07 -13.43
N ILE A 34 -2.32 1.27 -12.87
CA ILE A 34 -3.24 1.68 -11.79
C ILE A 34 -4.61 1.95 -12.43
N SER A 35 -5.57 1.06 -12.18
CA SER A 35 -6.93 1.16 -12.69
C SER A 35 -7.81 2.04 -11.82
N ARG A 36 -7.61 2.00 -10.50
CA ARG A 36 -8.34 2.81 -9.52
C ARG A 36 -7.44 3.22 -8.37
N CYS A 37 -7.63 4.44 -7.88
CA CYS A 37 -7.03 4.93 -6.65
C CYS A 37 -8.10 5.69 -5.86
N PHE A 38 -8.40 5.24 -4.64
CA PHE A 38 -9.32 5.92 -3.72
C PHE A 38 -8.69 5.96 -2.32
N ASP A 39 -8.40 7.16 -1.81
CA ASP A 39 -7.70 7.41 -0.55
C ASP A 39 -6.35 6.68 -0.42
N CYS A 40 -6.39 5.49 0.18
CA CYS A 40 -5.26 4.60 0.48
C CYS A 40 -5.39 3.23 -0.20
N HIS A 41 -6.36 3.09 -1.11
CA HIS A 41 -6.70 1.85 -1.79
C HIS A 41 -6.38 1.97 -3.28
N TYR A 42 -5.73 0.94 -3.81
CA TYR A 42 -5.31 0.86 -5.20
C TYR A 42 -5.80 -0.45 -5.81
N ASP A 43 -6.45 -0.36 -6.97
CA ASP A 43 -6.66 -1.49 -7.87
C ASP A 43 -5.64 -1.37 -9.01
N ILE A 44 -4.81 -2.39 -9.16
CA ILE A 44 -3.70 -2.40 -10.11
C ILE A 44 -3.77 -3.66 -10.94
N ALA A 45 -3.84 -3.48 -12.27
CA ALA A 45 -3.82 -4.58 -13.22
C ALA A 45 -2.38 -4.87 -13.66
N PHE A 46 -2.07 -6.16 -13.76
CA PHE A 46 -0.78 -6.66 -14.26
C PHE A 46 -1.04 -7.66 -15.38
N GLN A 47 -0.17 -7.68 -16.38
CA GLN A 47 -0.26 -8.67 -17.47
C GLN A 47 0.15 -10.07 -17.00
N GLN A 48 1.06 -10.16 -16.03
CA GLN A 48 1.59 -11.42 -15.51
C GLN A 48 1.41 -11.51 -14.00
N ALA A 49 1.01 -12.69 -13.52
CA ALA A 49 0.88 -12.94 -12.08
C ALA A 49 2.19 -12.73 -11.31
N TYR A 50 3.32 -13.05 -11.95
CA TYR A 50 4.65 -12.80 -11.39
C TYR A 50 4.90 -11.33 -11.06
N ASP A 51 4.54 -10.42 -11.98
CA ASP A 51 4.75 -8.99 -11.80
C ASP A 51 3.93 -8.45 -10.62
N ALA A 52 2.70 -8.95 -10.46
CA ALA A 52 1.80 -8.60 -9.36
C ALA A 52 2.35 -9.09 -8.00
N VAL A 53 2.82 -10.33 -7.93
CA VAL A 53 3.42 -10.90 -6.69
C VAL A 53 4.70 -10.15 -6.34
N ASN A 54 5.58 -9.93 -7.31
CA ASN A 54 6.82 -9.18 -7.12
C ASN A 54 6.54 -7.75 -6.67
N PHE A 55 5.49 -7.12 -7.22
CA PHE A 55 5.05 -5.78 -6.79
C PHE A 55 4.61 -5.81 -5.32
N ALA A 56 3.74 -6.75 -4.94
CA ALA A 56 3.23 -6.86 -3.58
C ALA A 56 4.35 -7.07 -2.56
N VAL A 57 5.32 -7.95 -2.84
CA VAL A 57 6.47 -8.18 -1.96
C VAL A 57 7.33 -6.93 -1.82
N LYS A 58 7.64 -6.25 -2.93
CA LYS A 58 8.41 -5.00 -2.90
C LYS A 58 7.70 -3.90 -2.13
N VAL A 59 6.38 -3.76 -2.27
CA VAL A 59 5.59 -2.75 -1.52
C VAL A 59 5.70 -3.01 -0.02
N GLN A 60 5.54 -4.26 0.42
CA GLN A 60 5.68 -4.60 1.85
C GLN A 60 7.08 -4.27 2.38
N GLY A 61 8.13 -4.63 1.65
CA GLY A 61 9.51 -4.30 2.02
C GLY A 61 9.79 -2.80 2.05
N SER A 62 9.45 -2.09 0.97
CA SER A 62 9.70 -0.64 0.86
C SER A 62 8.92 0.17 1.89
N LEU A 63 7.71 -0.24 2.27
CA LEU A 63 6.95 0.41 3.35
C LEU A 63 7.52 0.09 4.74
N LEU A 64 8.07 -1.11 4.95
CA LEU A 64 8.77 -1.45 6.18
C LEU A 64 10.04 -0.61 6.36
N ASP A 65 10.73 -0.30 5.26
CA ASP A 65 11.97 0.48 5.28
C ASP A 65 11.76 1.99 5.21
N ALA A 66 10.59 2.45 4.76
CA ALA A 66 10.29 3.88 4.58
C ALA A 66 10.53 4.75 5.84
N ASP A 67 10.88 6.00 5.57
CA ASP A 67 11.06 7.07 6.57
C ASP A 67 9.70 7.63 6.97
N TRP A 68 9.06 6.96 7.93
CA TRP A 68 7.78 7.39 8.47
C TRP A 68 7.94 8.55 9.45
N PRO A 69 6.96 9.47 9.54
CA PRO A 69 6.94 10.51 10.56
C PRO A 69 7.05 9.93 11.97
N GLU A 70 7.83 10.57 12.84
CA GLU A 70 8.03 10.10 14.22
C GLU A 70 6.71 10.01 14.99
N GLU A 71 5.75 10.90 14.72
CA GLU A 71 4.44 10.85 15.35
C GLU A 71 3.67 9.57 14.99
N LEU A 72 3.82 9.03 13.77
CA LEU A 72 3.23 7.74 13.41
C LEU A 72 3.92 6.59 14.16
N LEU A 73 5.26 6.65 14.28
CA LEU A 73 6.04 5.62 14.96
C LEU A 73 5.78 5.61 16.48
N ALA A 74 5.41 6.75 17.07
CA ALA A 74 4.99 6.85 18.46
C ALA A 74 3.60 6.25 18.72
N MET A 75 2.77 6.05 17.68
CA MET A 75 1.45 5.42 17.83
C MET A 75 1.59 3.89 17.89
N PRO A 76 0.81 3.19 18.73
CA PRO A 76 0.87 1.72 18.82
C PRO A 76 0.66 1.00 17.48
N GLN A 77 -0.10 1.59 16.55
CA GLN A 77 -0.34 0.99 15.24
C GLN A 77 0.84 1.14 14.26
N GLY A 78 1.63 2.22 14.40
CA GLY A 78 2.79 2.51 13.56
C GLY A 78 4.13 2.15 14.22
N ALA A 79 4.14 1.82 15.51
CA ALA A 79 5.33 1.45 16.25
C ALA A 79 6.05 0.25 15.62
N ALA A 80 7.38 0.29 15.72
CA ALA A 80 8.23 -0.78 15.26
C ALA A 80 8.03 -2.04 16.12
N VAL A 81 7.98 -3.20 15.48
CA VAL A 81 7.93 -4.50 16.15
C VAL A 81 9.13 -5.32 15.69
N THR A 82 9.89 -5.85 16.64
CA THR A 82 11.15 -6.57 16.38
C THR A 82 11.09 -7.96 16.97
N ILE A 83 11.53 -8.96 16.20
CA ILE A 83 11.74 -10.35 16.66
C ILE A 83 13.18 -10.72 16.35
N GLN A 84 13.93 -11.23 17.34
CA GLN A 84 15.33 -11.67 17.16
C GLN A 84 16.19 -10.63 16.42
N SER A 85 16.11 -9.36 16.84
CA SER A 85 16.82 -8.23 16.25
C SER A 85 16.42 -7.85 14.82
N ARG A 86 15.37 -8.46 14.26
CA ARG A 86 14.80 -8.11 12.96
C ARG A 86 13.48 -7.35 13.12
N THR A 87 13.41 -6.14 12.57
CA THR A 87 12.16 -5.39 12.47
C THR A 87 11.21 -6.08 11.49
N ILE A 88 10.00 -6.39 11.92
CA ILE A 88 8.97 -7.08 11.14
C ILE A 88 7.74 -6.21 10.86
N PHE A 89 7.54 -5.13 11.63
CA PHE A 89 6.55 -4.08 11.36
C PHE A 89 7.16 -2.72 11.68
N LYS A 90 6.83 -1.71 10.88
CA LYS A 90 7.18 -0.29 11.08
C LYS A 90 6.26 0.58 10.23
N GLY A 91 5.65 1.60 10.83
CA GLY A 91 4.78 2.54 10.13
C GLY A 91 3.47 1.94 9.59
N LEU A 92 3.05 2.38 8.41
CA LEU A 92 1.76 2.02 7.83
C LEU A 92 1.73 0.55 7.39
N ARG A 93 0.77 -0.21 7.92
CA ARG A 93 0.55 -1.62 7.58
C ARG A 93 -0.50 -1.75 6.50
N VAL A 94 -0.11 -2.26 5.34
CA VAL A 94 -1.00 -2.39 4.18
C VAL A 94 -1.30 -3.85 3.88
N ARG A 95 -2.47 -4.11 3.32
CA ARG A 95 -2.88 -5.44 2.87
C ARG A 95 -2.88 -5.48 1.35
N ALA A 96 -2.37 -6.55 0.77
CA ALA A 96 -2.44 -6.82 -0.65
C ALA A 96 -3.28 -8.08 -0.88
N GLY A 97 -4.28 -7.99 -1.76
CA GLY A 97 -5.00 -9.13 -2.30
C GLY A 97 -4.63 -9.28 -3.76
N LEU A 98 -4.37 -10.52 -4.20
CA LEU A 98 -4.04 -10.83 -5.58
C LEU A 98 -5.03 -11.86 -6.10
N HIS A 99 -5.50 -11.67 -7.32
CA HIS A 99 -6.39 -12.57 -8.01
C HIS A 99 -6.02 -12.59 -9.48
N VAL A 100 -6.11 -13.76 -10.11
CA VAL A 100 -5.91 -13.93 -11.56
C VAL A 100 -7.25 -14.31 -12.15
N PHE A 101 -7.61 -13.66 -13.25
CA PHE A 101 -8.84 -13.95 -13.99
C PHE A 101 -8.47 -14.12 -15.46
N ASP A 102 -9.03 -15.15 -16.09
CA ASP A 102 -8.77 -15.53 -17.47
C ASP A 102 -9.94 -15.21 -18.42
N GLY A 103 -10.98 -14.54 -17.93
CA GLY A 103 -12.12 -14.11 -18.74
C GLY A 103 -12.00 -12.68 -19.27
N ALA A 104 -12.91 -12.33 -20.20
CA ALA A 104 -13.12 -10.94 -20.57
C ALA A 104 -13.58 -10.15 -19.33
N PHE A 105 -12.97 -8.99 -19.06
CA PHE A 105 -13.54 -8.05 -18.09
C PHE A 105 -15.03 -7.90 -18.44
N PRO A 106 -15.98 -8.30 -17.57
CA PRO A 106 -17.35 -7.89 -17.79
C PRO A 106 -17.29 -6.37 -17.86
N LYS A 107 -17.83 -5.78 -18.94
CA LYS A 107 -18.01 -4.33 -19.01
C LYS A 107 -18.59 -3.93 -17.66
N LEU A 108 -17.83 -3.13 -16.90
CA LEU A 108 -18.34 -2.51 -15.67
C LEU A 108 -19.69 -1.93 -16.05
N ASP A 109 -20.76 -2.47 -15.45
CA ASP A 109 -22.09 -1.92 -15.64
C ASP A 109 -22.00 -0.45 -15.22
N PRO A 110 -22.31 0.53 -16.09
CA PRO A 110 -22.03 1.94 -15.80
C PRO A 110 -22.87 2.54 -14.64
N LEU A 111 -23.60 1.71 -13.90
CA LEU A 111 -24.55 2.08 -12.86
C LEU A 111 -24.22 1.51 -11.46
N LEU A 112 -22.96 1.07 -11.22
CA LEU A 112 -22.43 0.80 -9.88
C LEU A 112 -21.40 1.85 -9.45
#